data_AF-A0A5J4PJG6-F1
#
_entry.id   AF-A0A5J4PJG6-F1
#
_cell.length_a   1.000
_cell.length_b   1.000
_cell.length_c   1.000
_cell.angle_alpha   90.00
_cell.angle_beta   90.00
_cell.angle_gamma   90.00
#
_symmetry.space_group_name_H-M   'P 1'
#
loop_
_entity.id
_entity.type
_entity.pdbx_description
1 polymer ?
#
loop_
_entity_poly.entity_id
_entity_poly.type
_entity_poly.pdbx_seq_one_letter_code
_entity_poly.pdbx_strand_id
1 'polypeptide(L)'
;MPIRGTSNILLIALSDSANGVCVAVCAASDWAVSTTSSDIEFIFNKQKGTATSYKINGFEYFNEAFGMQPNFWRAPTDNDYGDGEPMRLQIWKQSSKNFKVSDCSVKSEDKNVVLTVCYNLAAGNNYIVTYKVYPSGIIHVSNKFTPLTDVKVVETAQSEAAQTATHTPLAESDRAINKILEVPRIGIRFRLPEQMNNIQYFGRGPEENYSDRYKGTVVGLYRTTVEDMYVPYVRPQENGHRTDTRWMAATTHS
;
A
#
# COMPACT_ATOMS: atom_id res chain seq x y z
N MET A 1 0.86 20.74 3.97
CA MET A 1 0.18 20.49 2.67
C MET A 1 -0.85 19.40 2.91
N PRO A 2 -2.15 19.55 2.59
CA PRO A 2 -3.10 18.47 2.79
C PRO A 2 -2.67 17.28 1.91
N ILE A 3 -2.38 16.14 2.54
CA ILE A 3 -1.92 14.93 1.86
C ILE A 3 -3.10 14.33 1.09
N ARG A 4 -3.36 14.87 -0.10
CA ARG A 4 -4.25 14.26 -1.09
C ARG A 4 -3.37 13.46 -2.02
N GLY A 5 -3.26 12.16 -1.75
CA GLY A 5 -2.57 11.21 -2.62
C GLY A 5 -3.60 10.35 -3.35
N THR A 6 -3.54 10.36 -4.68
CA THR A 6 -4.11 9.28 -5.51
C THR A 6 -2.93 8.47 -6.00
N SER A 7 -2.83 7.22 -5.56
CA SER A 7 -1.79 6.29 -6.02
C SER A 7 -2.47 5.20 -6.85
N ASN A 8 -2.03 5.08 -8.11
CA ASN A 8 -2.46 4.02 -9.02
C ASN A 8 -1.37 2.94 -9.06
N ILE A 9 -1.75 1.70 -8.77
CA ILE A 9 -0.90 0.52 -8.93
C ILE A 9 -1.55 -0.33 -10.02
N LEU A 10 -0.82 -0.57 -11.10
CA LEU A 10 -1.22 -1.49 -12.14
C LEU A 10 -0.53 -2.82 -11.89
N LEU A 11 -1.30 -3.86 -11.58
CA LEU A 11 -0.78 -5.22 -11.56
C LEU A 11 -0.96 -5.81 -12.96
N ILE A 12 0.17 -6.07 -13.62
CA ILE A 12 0.24 -6.86 -14.85
C ILE A 12 0.94 -8.16 -14.50
N ALA A 13 0.21 -9.26 -14.54
CA ALA A 13 0.84 -10.56 -14.69
C ALA A 13 0.96 -10.82 -16.19
N LEU A 14 2.19 -10.89 -16.70
CA LEU A 14 2.45 -11.27 -18.07
C LEU A 14 2.38 -12.80 -18.12
N SER A 15 1.22 -13.35 -18.47
CA SER A 15 1.14 -14.72 -18.99
C SER A 15 0.86 -14.64 -20.48
N ASP A 16 1.71 -15.27 -21.30
CA ASP A 16 1.46 -15.39 -22.72
C ASP A 16 0.13 -16.12 -22.96
N SER A 17 -0.76 -15.46 -23.69
CA SER A 17 -2.08 -15.90 -24.13
C SER A 17 -3.19 -16.05 -23.07
N ALA A 18 -4.08 -15.04 -23.04
CA ALA A 18 -5.48 -15.23 -22.68
C ALA A 18 -6.33 -14.88 -23.91
N ASN A 19 -6.41 -15.81 -24.86
CA ASN A 19 -7.28 -15.72 -26.04
C ASN A 19 -8.65 -16.30 -25.69
N GLY A 20 -9.46 -15.53 -24.96
CA GLY A 20 -10.83 -15.92 -24.62
C GLY A 20 -11.69 -14.70 -24.42
N VAL A 21 -12.77 -14.59 -25.18
CA VAL A 21 -13.83 -13.61 -24.91
C VAL A 21 -14.54 -14.09 -23.64
N CYS A 22 -14.26 -13.45 -22.50
CA CYS A 22 -14.95 -13.74 -21.25
C CYS A 22 -15.61 -12.49 -20.65
N VAL A 23 -16.78 -12.70 -20.06
CA VAL A 23 -17.45 -11.73 -19.20
C VAL A 23 -16.95 -12.02 -17.79
N ALA A 24 -16.41 -11.01 -17.12
CA ALA A 24 -16.07 -11.12 -15.71
C ALA A 24 -17.36 -11.42 -14.91
N VAL A 25 -17.52 -12.67 -14.44
CA VAL A 25 -18.67 -13.06 -13.61
C VAL A 25 -18.35 -12.68 -12.18
N CYS A 26 -19.19 -11.82 -11.60
CA CYS A 26 -19.10 -11.48 -10.19
C CYS A 26 -20.09 -12.35 -9.40
N ALA A 27 -19.58 -13.17 -8.48
CA ALA A 27 -20.39 -13.76 -7.42
C ALA A 27 -20.02 -13.07 -6.10
N ALA A 28 -21.01 -12.36 -5.54
CA ALA A 28 -20.90 -11.73 -4.23
C ALA A 28 -21.69 -12.55 -3.20
N SER A 29 -21.05 -12.88 -2.10
CA SER A 29 -21.67 -13.45 -0.90
C SER A 29 -21.53 -12.47 0.27
N ASP A 30 -22.02 -12.87 1.43
CA ASP A 30 -21.84 -12.09 2.67
C ASP A 30 -20.37 -11.95 3.06
N TRP A 31 -19.52 -12.92 2.70
CA TRP A 31 -18.12 -12.96 3.15
C TRP A 31 -17.10 -12.66 2.05
N ALA A 32 -17.46 -12.72 0.76
CA ALA A 32 -16.52 -12.46 -0.34
C ALA A 32 -17.15 -11.85 -1.60
N VAL A 33 -16.29 -11.27 -2.43
CA VAL A 33 -16.53 -10.98 -3.84
C VAL A 33 -15.56 -11.81 -4.66
N SER A 34 -16.06 -12.59 -5.60
CA SER A 34 -15.25 -13.35 -6.55
C SER A 34 -15.50 -12.86 -7.96
N THR A 35 -14.43 -12.74 -8.74
CA THR A 35 -14.46 -12.36 -10.16
C THR A 35 -13.72 -13.43 -10.94
N THR A 36 -14.37 -14.01 -11.95
CA THR A 36 -13.76 -15.02 -12.82
C THR A 36 -13.89 -14.68 -14.29
N SER A 37 -12.87 -15.02 -15.08
CA SER A 37 -12.82 -14.82 -16.54
C SER A 37 -11.87 -15.84 -17.17
N SER A 38 -12.39 -16.85 -17.88
CA SER A 38 -11.60 -17.98 -18.41
C SER A 38 -10.67 -18.58 -17.35
N ASP A 39 -9.38 -18.27 -17.44
CA ASP A 39 -8.31 -18.80 -16.60
C ASP A 39 -7.92 -17.85 -15.45
N ILE A 40 -8.69 -16.78 -15.25
CA ILE A 40 -8.45 -15.76 -14.23
C ILE A 40 -9.44 -15.94 -13.09
N GLU A 41 -8.92 -15.92 -11.86
CA GLU A 41 -9.71 -15.88 -10.62
C GLU A 41 -9.18 -14.74 -9.74
N PHE A 42 -10.08 -13.89 -9.26
CA PHE A 42 -9.78 -12.87 -8.24
C PHE A 42 -10.79 -12.96 -7.11
N ILE A 43 -10.31 -13.05 -5.87
CA ILE A 43 -11.18 -13.13 -4.68
C ILE A 43 -10.80 -12.03 -3.69
N PHE A 44 -11.80 -11.25 -3.31
CA PHE A 44 -11.74 -10.33 -2.19
C PHE A 44 -12.55 -10.86 -1.01
N ASN A 45 -11.90 -11.10 0.12
CA ASN A 45 -12.55 -11.54 1.34
C ASN A 45 -12.98 -10.32 2.18
N LYS A 46 -14.30 -10.12 2.33
CA LYS A 46 -14.89 -8.97 3.04
C LYS A 46 -14.61 -8.99 4.54
N GLN A 47 -14.50 -10.17 5.15
CA GLN A 47 -14.22 -10.33 6.58
C GLN A 47 -12.75 -10.05 6.91
N LYS A 48 -11.82 -10.57 6.09
CA LYS A 48 -10.39 -10.28 6.20
C LYS A 48 -10.07 -8.85 5.73
N GLY A 49 -10.88 -8.30 4.83
CA GLY A 49 -10.67 -7.00 4.20
C GLY A 49 -9.53 -6.97 3.19
N THR A 50 -9.17 -8.12 2.61
CA THR A 50 -8.00 -8.26 1.73
C THR A 50 -8.37 -9.01 0.46
N ALA A 51 -7.64 -8.75 -0.64
CA ALA A 51 -7.70 -9.63 -1.80
C ALA A 51 -6.84 -10.87 -1.52
N THR A 52 -7.48 -12.04 -1.41
CA THR A 52 -6.86 -13.27 -0.90
C THR A 52 -6.41 -14.22 -2.01
N SER A 53 -6.96 -14.09 -3.22
CA SER A 53 -6.59 -14.93 -4.37
C SER A 53 -6.50 -14.05 -5.61
N TYR A 54 -5.45 -14.27 -6.39
CA TYR A 54 -5.31 -13.81 -7.75
C TYR A 54 -4.60 -14.90 -8.54
N LYS A 55 -5.37 -15.67 -9.31
CA LYS A 55 -4.86 -16.76 -10.14
C LYS A 55 -4.97 -16.42 -11.61
N ILE A 56 -3.96 -16.83 -12.36
CA ILE A 56 -3.99 -16.84 -13.83
C ILE A 56 -3.45 -18.18 -14.28
N ASN A 57 -4.18 -18.88 -15.15
CA ASN A 57 -3.82 -20.20 -15.66
C ASN A 57 -3.54 -21.20 -14.51
N GLY A 58 -4.30 -21.08 -13.41
CA GLY A 58 -4.13 -21.89 -12.21
C GLY A 58 -2.94 -21.52 -11.31
N PHE A 59 -2.06 -20.59 -11.72
CA PHE A 59 -0.95 -20.12 -10.89
C PHE A 59 -1.42 -19.02 -9.92
N GLU A 60 -1.28 -19.26 -8.61
CA GLU A 60 -1.66 -18.33 -7.54
C GLU A 60 -0.54 -17.31 -7.26
N TYR A 61 -0.87 -16.02 -7.39
CA TYR A 61 0.06 -14.92 -7.15
C TYR A 61 -0.06 -14.33 -5.75
N PHE A 62 -1.17 -14.52 -5.04
CA PHE A 62 -1.35 -13.95 -3.70
C PHE A 62 -1.28 -15.02 -2.61
N ASN A 63 -0.51 -14.72 -1.57
CA ASN A 63 -0.56 -15.52 -0.36
C ASN A 63 -1.91 -15.33 0.36
N GLU A 64 -2.73 -16.38 0.45
CA GLU A 64 -4.10 -16.32 0.99
C GLU A 64 -4.20 -15.82 2.45
N ALA A 65 -3.17 -16.12 3.26
CA ALA A 65 -3.12 -15.69 4.66
C ALA A 65 -2.82 -14.20 4.81
N PHE A 66 -1.99 -13.63 3.91
CA PHE A 66 -1.59 -12.23 3.97
C PHE A 66 -2.49 -11.32 3.14
N GLY A 67 -2.81 -11.75 1.92
CA GLY A 67 -3.58 -11.01 0.92
C GLY A 67 -2.95 -9.68 0.50
N MET A 68 -3.60 -9.01 -0.45
CA MET A 68 -3.33 -7.62 -0.78
C MET A 68 -4.11 -6.71 0.16
N GLN A 69 -3.39 -5.81 0.84
CA GLN A 69 -3.94 -5.01 1.93
C GLN A 69 -3.32 -3.61 2.04
N PRO A 70 -4.05 -2.62 2.62
CA PRO A 70 -3.51 -1.29 2.88
C PRO A 70 -2.27 -1.32 3.78
N ASN A 71 -1.37 -0.36 3.60
CA ASN A 71 -0.20 -0.17 4.45
C ASN A 71 0.10 1.32 4.66
N PHE A 72 0.18 1.69 5.94
CA PHE A 72 0.46 3.05 6.40
C PHE A 72 1.73 3.16 7.25
N TRP A 73 2.49 2.06 7.35
CA TRP A 73 3.64 1.94 8.22
C TRP A 73 4.88 1.47 7.46
N ARG A 74 6.05 1.87 7.97
CA ARG A 74 7.36 1.37 7.55
C ARG A 74 8.19 1.03 8.79
N ALA A 75 9.22 0.19 8.64
CA ALA A 75 10.11 -0.05 9.78
C ALA A 75 10.84 1.27 10.15
N PRO A 76 10.89 1.67 11.43
CA PRO A 76 11.57 2.90 11.80
C PRO A 76 13.08 2.81 11.56
N THR A 77 13.65 3.93 11.11
CA THR A 77 15.09 4.14 10.98
C THR A 77 15.67 4.75 12.27
N ASP A 78 16.98 4.80 12.42
CA ASP A 78 17.66 5.42 13.56
C ASP A 78 17.30 6.91 13.69
N ASN A 79 17.09 7.61 12.57
CA ASN A 79 16.59 8.98 12.55
C ASN A 79 15.16 9.08 13.12
N ASP A 80 14.29 8.13 12.77
CA ASP A 80 12.91 8.07 13.28
C ASP A 80 12.89 7.81 14.80
N TYR A 81 13.79 6.94 15.28
CA TYR A 81 13.97 6.73 16.72
C TYR A 81 14.46 8.01 17.41
N GLY A 82 15.36 8.77 16.78
CA GLY A 82 15.85 10.06 17.28
C GLY A 82 14.74 11.12 17.43
N ASP A 83 13.74 11.13 16.55
CA ASP A 83 12.58 12.04 16.61
C ASP A 83 11.39 11.46 17.41
N GLY A 84 11.50 10.25 17.95
CA GLY A 84 10.42 9.60 18.68
C GLY A 84 9.20 9.24 17.81
N GLU A 85 9.38 9.15 16.48
CA GLU A 85 8.36 8.79 15.50
C GLU A 85 7.60 7.51 15.86
N PRO A 86 8.25 6.41 16.32
CA PRO A 86 7.55 5.16 16.56
C PRO A 86 6.42 5.27 17.59
N MET A 87 6.59 6.14 18.58
CA MET A 87 5.58 6.43 19.59
C MET A 87 4.55 7.43 19.07
N ARG A 88 5.03 8.51 18.42
CA ARG A 88 4.19 9.59 17.87
C ARG A 88 3.18 9.08 16.85
N LEU A 89 3.61 8.19 15.96
CA LEU A 89 2.86 7.74 14.79
C LEU A 89 2.33 6.30 14.91
N GLN A 90 2.37 5.71 16.10
CA GLN A 90 1.92 4.33 16.37
C GLN A 90 0.50 4.04 15.85
N ILE A 91 -0.37 5.04 15.78
CA ILE A 91 -1.73 4.89 15.25
C ILE A 91 -1.75 4.43 13.78
N TRP A 92 -0.73 4.78 12.98
CA TRP A 92 -0.59 4.33 11.60
C TRP A 92 -0.11 2.88 11.50
N LYS A 93 0.69 2.43 12.46
CA LYS A 93 1.01 1.00 12.63
C LYS A 93 -0.25 0.19 12.93
N GLN A 94 -1.12 0.70 13.80
CA GLN A 94 -2.42 0.08 14.09
C GLN A 94 -3.34 0.12 12.87
N SER A 95 -3.38 1.23 12.13
CA SER A 95 -4.15 1.35 10.88
C SER A 95 -3.67 0.40 9.77
N SER A 96 -2.42 -0.08 9.86
CA SER A 96 -1.85 -1.09 8.95
C SER A 96 -2.10 -2.53 9.39
N LYS A 97 -2.74 -2.75 10.55
CA LYS A 97 -3.03 -4.08 11.11
C LYS A 97 -4.52 -4.31 11.36
N ASN A 98 -5.21 -3.28 11.86
CA ASN A 98 -6.58 -3.35 12.35
C ASN A 98 -7.53 -2.53 11.47
N PHE A 99 -7.28 -2.46 10.17
CA PHE A 99 -8.23 -1.86 9.23
C PHE A 99 -9.49 -2.71 9.17
N LYS A 100 -10.66 -2.08 9.03
CA LYS A 100 -11.95 -2.76 8.90
C LYS A 100 -12.66 -2.28 7.66
N VAL A 101 -13.23 -3.22 6.90
CA VAL A 101 -14.11 -2.88 5.79
C VAL A 101 -15.40 -2.30 6.37
N SER A 102 -15.71 -1.07 5.99
CA SER A 102 -16.96 -0.40 6.37
C SER A 102 -18.01 -0.46 5.26
N ASP A 103 -17.57 -0.47 4.01
CA ASP A 103 -18.41 -0.68 2.85
C ASP A 103 -17.64 -1.42 1.76
N CYS A 104 -18.36 -2.22 0.98
CA CYS A 104 -17.80 -3.00 -0.11
C CYS A 104 -18.86 -3.14 -1.20
N SER A 105 -18.70 -2.37 -2.27
CA SER A 105 -19.63 -2.34 -3.41
C SER A 105 -18.96 -2.90 -4.65
N VAL A 106 -19.75 -3.60 -5.47
CA VAL A 106 -19.30 -4.20 -6.72
C VAL A 106 -20.26 -3.86 -7.84
N LYS A 107 -19.73 -3.53 -9.01
CA LYS A 107 -20.50 -3.28 -10.24
C LYS A 107 -19.77 -3.84 -11.46
N SER A 108 -20.54 -4.15 -12.50
CA SER A 108 -20.00 -4.52 -13.80
C SER A 108 -20.04 -3.32 -14.74
N GLU A 109 -18.94 -3.05 -15.45
CA GLU A 109 -18.79 -1.96 -16.42
C GLU A 109 -18.06 -2.44 -17.67
N ASP A 110 -18.70 -2.44 -18.84
CA ASP A 110 -18.08 -2.77 -20.12
C ASP A 110 -17.21 -4.04 -20.08
N LYS A 111 -17.77 -5.13 -19.52
CA LYS A 111 -17.14 -6.45 -19.28
C LYS A 111 -16.10 -6.52 -18.16
N ASN A 112 -15.81 -5.41 -17.48
CA ASN A 112 -14.95 -5.36 -16.31
C ASN A 112 -15.78 -5.48 -15.03
N VAL A 113 -15.15 -5.92 -13.95
CA VAL A 113 -15.72 -5.82 -12.60
C VAL A 113 -14.99 -4.72 -11.84
N VAL A 114 -15.75 -3.81 -11.24
CA VAL A 114 -15.24 -2.72 -10.41
C VAL A 114 -15.70 -2.96 -8.98
N LEU A 115 -14.74 -3.30 -8.12
CA LEU A 115 -14.93 -3.47 -6.68
C LEU A 115 -14.40 -2.22 -5.97
N THR A 116 -15.23 -1.56 -5.16
CA THR A 116 -14.84 -0.42 -4.32
C THR A 116 -14.95 -0.81 -2.86
N VAL A 117 -13.85 -0.72 -2.13
CA VAL A 117 -13.75 -1.09 -0.73
C VAL A 117 -13.41 0.16 0.08
N CYS A 118 -14.26 0.48 1.05
CA CYS A 118 -14.03 1.53 2.03
C CYS A 118 -13.51 0.92 3.32
N TYR A 119 -12.40 1.45 3.81
CA TYR A 119 -11.76 1.05 5.06
C TYR A 119 -11.89 2.17 6.10
N ASN A 120 -12.32 1.79 7.30
CA ASN A 120 -12.20 2.63 8.48
C ASN A 120 -10.83 2.36 9.12
N LEU A 121 -9.98 3.37 9.17
CA LEU A 121 -8.66 3.29 9.79
C LEU A 121 -8.75 3.59 11.28
N ALA A 122 -7.83 3.03 12.07
CA ALA A 122 -7.72 3.32 13.50
C ALA A 122 -7.43 4.81 13.77
N ALA A 123 -6.77 5.49 12.82
CA ALA A 123 -6.55 6.93 12.85
C ALA A 123 -7.82 7.78 12.65
N GLY A 124 -8.97 7.15 12.34
CA GLY A 124 -10.26 7.81 12.09
C GLY A 124 -10.48 8.20 10.63
N ASN A 125 -9.47 8.08 9.77
CA ASN A 125 -9.57 8.36 8.34
C ASN A 125 -10.32 7.27 7.58
N ASN A 126 -10.93 7.69 6.47
CA ASN A 126 -11.40 6.77 5.44
C ASN A 126 -10.34 6.57 4.37
N TYR A 127 -10.12 5.31 4.02
CA TYR A 127 -9.27 4.90 2.91
C TYR A 127 -10.07 4.07 1.93
N ILE A 128 -10.08 4.45 0.67
CA ILE A 128 -10.85 3.77 -0.38
C ILE A 128 -9.87 3.10 -1.33
N VAL A 129 -10.10 1.82 -1.62
CA VAL A 129 -9.39 1.07 -2.65
C VAL A 129 -10.40 0.62 -3.70
N THR A 130 -10.12 0.92 -4.95
CA THR A 130 -10.92 0.45 -6.09
C THR A 130 -10.10 -0.53 -6.91
N TYR A 131 -10.62 -1.74 -7.08
CA TYR A 131 -10.08 -2.77 -7.97
C TYR A 131 -10.94 -2.83 -9.23
N LYS A 132 -10.36 -2.52 -10.38
CA LYS A 132 -10.98 -2.76 -11.69
C LYS A 132 -10.31 -3.96 -12.34
N VAL A 133 -11.03 -5.08 -12.37
CA VAL A 133 -10.59 -6.36 -12.93
C VAL A 133 -11.07 -6.45 -14.37
N TYR A 134 -10.12 -6.57 -15.29
CA TYR A 134 -10.36 -6.71 -16.72
C TYR A 134 -10.40 -8.20 -17.10
N PRO A 135 -11.16 -8.59 -18.16
CA PRO A 135 -11.15 -9.96 -18.67
C PRO A 135 -9.77 -10.47 -19.10
N SER A 136 -8.82 -9.56 -19.38
CA SER A 136 -7.43 -9.88 -19.71
C SER A 136 -6.57 -10.29 -18.51
N GLY A 137 -7.11 -10.25 -17.30
CA GLY A 137 -6.38 -10.52 -16.06
C GLY A 137 -5.75 -9.28 -15.45
N ILE A 138 -5.66 -8.17 -16.20
CA ILE A 138 -5.15 -6.90 -15.66
C ILE A 138 -6.05 -6.46 -14.49
N ILE A 139 -5.42 -6.07 -13.38
CA ILE A 139 -6.10 -5.44 -12.25
C ILE A 139 -5.55 -4.02 -12.09
N HIS A 140 -6.41 -3.04 -12.33
CA HIS A 140 -6.09 -1.65 -12.00
C HIS A 140 -6.55 -1.36 -10.58
N VAL A 141 -5.60 -1.02 -9.71
CA VAL A 141 -5.85 -0.66 -8.32
C VAL A 141 -5.65 0.84 -8.14
N SER A 142 -6.69 1.54 -7.72
CA SER A 142 -6.59 2.95 -7.34
C SER A 142 -6.91 3.14 -5.87
N ASN A 143 -6.23 4.11 -5.25
CA ASN A 143 -6.36 4.38 -3.83
C ASN A 143 -6.70 5.85 -3.61
N LYS A 144 -7.62 6.12 -2.68
CA LYS A 144 -7.96 7.47 -2.23
C LYS A 144 -7.89 7.52 -0.70
N PHE A 145 -6.92 8.28 -0.21
CA PHE A 145 -6.81 8.61 1.20
C PHE A 145 -7.49 9.96 1.49
N THR A 146 -8.35 10.01 2.51
CA THR A 146 -9.00 11.25 2.94
C THR A 146 -8.46 11.67 4.31
N PRO A 147 -7.71 12.78 4.41
CA PRO A 147 -7.27 13.30 5.70
C PRO A 147 -8.48 13.74 6.53
N LEU A 148 -8.36 13.67 7.86
CA LEU A 148 -9.37 14.25 8.76
C LEU A 148 -9.35 15.77 8.60
N THR A 149 -10.49 16.36 8.26
CA THR A 149 -10.62 17.82 8.08
C THR A 149 -10.83 18.56 9.39
N ASP A 150 -11.32 17.88 10.43
CA ASP A 150 -11.67 18.46 11.72
C ASP A 150 -10.99 17.71 12.88
N VAL A 151 -9.71 18.03 13.10
CA VAL A 151 -8.98 17.56 14.27
C VAL A 151 -9.41 18.38 15.48
N LYS A 152 -10.28 17.84 16.34
CA LYS A 152 -10.39 18.34 17.72
C LYS A 152 -9.22 17.78 18.52
N VAL A 153 -8.21 18.60 18.76
CA VAL A 153 -7.08 18.25 19.62
C VAL A 153 -7.64 18.01 21.03
N VAL A 154 -7.62 16.77 21.49
CA VAL A 154 -7.84 16.46 22.91
C VAL A 154 -6.56 16.86 23.63
N GLU A 155 -6.60 17.99 24.32
CA GLU A 155 -5.53 18.44 25.20
C GLU A 155 -5.29 17.37 26.26
N THR A 156 -4.15 16.68 26.17
CA THR A 156 -3.67 15.83 27.25
C THR A 156 -2.82 16.72 28.13
N ALA A 157 -3.23 16.88 29.40
CA ALA A 157 -2.59 17.77 30.36
C ALA A 157 -1.06 17.52 30.43
N GLN A 158 -0.27 18.55 30.11
CA GLN A 158 1.18 18.52 30.26
C GLN A 158 1.54 18.63 31.75
N SER A 159 2.52 17.83 32.20
CA SER A 159 3.07 17.95 33.55
C SER A 159 3.95 19.20 33.65
N GLU A 160 4.08 19.72 34.88
CA GLU A 160 4.74 20.99 35.23
C GLU A 160 6.18 21.14 34.73
N ALA A 161 6.84 20.06 34.29
CA ALA A 161 8.19 20.07 33.73
C ALA A 161 8.29 20.72 32.33
N ALA A 162 7.17 20.96 31.63
CA ALA A 162 7.18 21.63 30.33
C ALA A 162 7.25 23.16 30.42
N GLN A 163 7.04 23.76 31.60
CA GLN A 163 6.92 25.23 31.72
C GLN A 163 8.24 26.01 31.70
N THR A 164 9.40 25.36 31.63
CA THR A 164 10.72 26.02 31.68
C THR A 164 11.53 26.00 30.38
N ALA A 165 11.00 25.42 29.29
CA ALA A 165 11.63 25.55 27.98
C ALA A 165 11.25 26.89 27.32
N THR A 166 12.11 27.41 26.43
CA THR A 166 11.86 28.64 25.67
C THR A 166 10.73 28.40 24.65
N HIS A 167 9.48 28.43 25.12
CA HIS A 167 8.27 28.08 24.38
C HIS A 167 7.85 29.22 23.44
N THR A 168 7.80 28.93 22.13
CA THR A 168 7.09 29.76 21.14
C THR A 168 5.73 29.11 20.89
N PRO A 169 4.60 29.69 21.34
CA PRO A 169 3.27 29.04 21.35
C PRO A 169 2.78 28.59 19.97
N LEU A 170 3.17 29.29 18.91
CA LEU A 170 2.81 28.97 17.52
C LEU A 170 3.34 27.59 17.07
N ALA A 171 4.48 27.15 17.61
CA ALA A 171 5.09 25.87 17.24
C ALA A 171 4.36 24.65 17.81
N GLU A 172 3.64 24.78 18.93
CA GLU A 172 2.93 23.67 19.58
C GLU A 172 1.59 23.37 18.93
N SER A 173 0.82 24.40 18.56
CA SER A 173 -0.42 24.22 17.80
C SER A 173 -0.14 23.64 16.41
N ASP A 174 0.91 24.11 15.74
CA ASP A 174 1.35 23.60 14.44
C ASP A 174 1.89 22.16 14.53
N ARG A 175 2.57 21.80 15.63
CA ARG A 175 2.99 20.41 15.90
C ARG A 175 1.82 19.49 16.20
N ALA A 176 0.82 19.95 16.96
CA ALA A 176 -0.37 19.17 17.30
C ALA A 176 -1.27 18.88 16.08
N ILE A 177 -1.39 19.85 15.16
CA ILE A 177 -2.11 19.67 13.88
C ILE A 177 -1.29 18.80 12.90
N ASN A 178 0.03 18.98 12.82
CA ASN A 178 0.89 18.10 12.03
C ASN A 178 0.90 16.65 12.53
N LYS A 179 0.65 16.41 13.83
CA LYS A 179 0.60 15.07 14.46
C LYS A 179 -0.47 14.14 13.86
N ILE A 180 -1.53 14.67 13.26
CA ILE A 180 -2.60 13.88 12.61
C ILE A 180 -2.47 13.87 11.08
N LEU A 181 -1.60 14.72 10.53
CA LEU A 181 -1.35 14.79 9.10
C LEU A 181 -0.11 14.01 8.68
N GLU A 182 0.82 13.69 9.58
CA GLU A 182 2.02 12.94 9.23
C GLU A 182 1.74 11.43 9.12
N VAL A 183 1.84 10.89 7.90
CA VAL A 183 1.64 9.47 7.60
C VAL A 183 2.94 8.87 7.06
N PRO A 184 3.55 7.86 7.73
CA PRO A 184 4.86 7.32 7.31
C PRO A 184 4.91 6.75 5.89
N ARG A 185 3.79 6.18 5.43
CA ARG A 185 3.62 5.58 4.11
C ARG A 185 2.14 5.62 3.74
N ILE A 186 1.82 5.71 2.46
CA ILE A 186 0.47 5.41 1.95
C ILE A 186 0.66 4.47 0.76
N GLY A 187 0.15 3.25 0.88
CA GLY A 187 0.24 2.30 -0.20
C GLY A 187 -0.43 0.97 0.11
N ILE A 188 -0.10 -0.02 -0.70
CA ILE A 188 -0.58 -1.39 -0.59
C ILE A 188 0.62 -2.29 -0.38
N ARG A 189 0.42 -3.41 0.32
CA ARG A 189 1.39 -4.50 0.41
C ARG A 189 0.70 -5.84 0.15
N PHE A 190 1.45 -6.77 -0.42
CA PHE A 190 1.07 -8.16 -0.65
C PHE A 190 2.34 -9.02 -0.65
N ARG A 191 2.19 -10.35 -0.73
CA ARG A 191 3.30 -11.30 -0.87
C ARG A 191 3.10 -12.09 -2.14
N LEU A 192 4.15 -12.15 -2.95
CA LEU A 192 4.24 -12.99 -4.15
C LEU A 192 4.87 -14.35 -3.80
N PRO A 193 4.71 -15.37 -4.65
CA PRO A 193 5.44 -16.63 -4.53
C PRO A 193 6.96 -16.43 -4.53
N GLU A 194 7.66 -17.19 -3.69
CA GLU A 194 9.12 -17.11 -3.51
C GLU A 194 9.89 -17.32 -4.82
N GLN A 195 9.36 -18.12 -5.75
CA GLN A 195 10.00 -18.38 -7.02
C GLN A 195 10.11 -17.14 -7.91
N MET A 196 9.32 -16.09 -7.67
CA MET A 196 9.32 -14.84 -8.44
C MET A 196 10.46 -13.90 -8.00
N ASN A 197 11.69 -14.39 -8.07
CA ASN A 197 12.86 -13.71 -7.53
C ASN A 197 13.51 -12.69 -8.49
N ASN A 198 13.29 -12.83 -9.80
CA ASN A 198 13.89 -11.91 -10.77
C ASN A 198 13.07 -10.64 -10.88
N ILE A 199 13.70 -9.49 -10.62
CA ILE A 199 13.04 -8.18 -10.69
C ILE A 199 13.60 -7.38 -11.86
N GLN A 200 12.70 -6.84 -12.68
CA GLN A 200 13.02 -5.81 -13.65
C GLN A 200 12.15 -4.59 -13.39
N TYR A 201 12.72 -3.39 -13.41
CA TYR A 201 11.94 -2.17 -13.23
C TYR A 201 12.48 -1.00 -14.04
N PHE A 202 11.58 -0.08 -14.40
CA PHE A 202 11.93 1.21 -14.98
C PHE A 202 11.63 2.31 -13.96
N GLY A 203 12.68 2.92 -13.42
CA GLY A 203 12.62 3.84 -12.29
C GLY A 203 14.00 4.36 -11.89
N ARG A 204 14.15 4.88 -10.68
CA ARG A 204 15.47 5.32 -10.17
C ARG A 204 16.25 4.18 -9.51
N GLY A 205 17.53 4.07 -9.85
CA GLY A 205 18.45 3.06 -9.32
C GLY A 205 19.90 3.28 -9.78
N PRO A 206 20.75 2.23 -9.70
CA PRO A 206 20.48 0.90 -9.15
C PRO A 206 20.52 0.82 -7.62
N GLU A 207 20.93 1.87 -6.91
CA GLU A 207 20.99 1.94 -5.44
C GLU A 207 19.69 2.48 -4.82
N GLU A 208 19.42 2.05 -3.57
CA GLU A 208 18.20 2.47 -2.88
C GLU A 208 18.12 3.99 -2.76
N ASN A 209 16.92 4.53 -2.90
CA ASN A 209 16.70 5.96 -2.87
C ASN A 209 15.34 6.31 -2.27
N TYR A 210 15.27 7.49 -1.66
CA TYR A 210 14.12 7.98 -0.91
C TYR A 210 13.72 9.38 -1.41
N SER A 211 12.53 9.83 -1.02
CA SER A 211 11.94 11.11 -1.48
C SER A 211 12.84 12.34 -1.24
N ASP A 212 13.67 12.29 -0.21
CA ASP A 212 14.65 13.30 0.19
C ASP A 212 16.09 12.92 -0.21
N ARG A 213 16.31 11.69 -0.71
CA ARG A 213 17.63 11.14 -1.08
C ARG A 213 17.58 10.36 -2.40
N TYR A 214 17.31 11.05 -3.51
CA TYR A 214 17.26 10.43 -4.85
C TYR A 214 18.15 11.09 -5.92
N LYS A 215 18.77 12.25 -5.62
CA LYS A 215 19.54 13.00 -6.63
C LYS A 215 20.79 12.28 -7.14
N GLY A 216 21.29 11.30 -6.39
CA GLY A 216 22.43 10.46 -6.78
C GLY A 216 22.09 9.27 -7.68
N THR A 217 20.80 9.01 -7.94
CA THR A 217 20.37 7.88 -8.77
C THR A 217 19.76 8.36 -10.08
N VAL A 218 19.86 7.54 -11.13
CA VAL A 218 19.37 7.88 -12.48
C VAL A 218 18.13 7.08 -12.83
N VAL A 219 17.25 7.66 -13.63
CA VAL A 219 16.09 6.95 -14.20
C VAL A 219 16.59 6.05 -15.33
N GLY A 220 16.33 4.75 -15.22
CA GLY A 220 16.81 3.76 -16.16
C GLY A 220 16.07 2.42 -16.04
N LEU A 221 16.45 1.48 -16.91
CA LEU A 221 15.97 0.10 -16.87
C LEU A 221 16.96 -0.74 -16.07
N TYR A 222 16.51 -1.33 -14.96
CA TYR A 222 17.34 -2.14 -14.08
C TYR A 222 16.84 -3.57 -14.00
N ARG A 223 17.76 -4.51 -13.83
CA ARG A 223 17.52 -5.94 -13.58
C ARG A 223 18.30 -6.35 -12.33
N THR A 224 17.67 -7.08 -11.43
CA THR A 224 18.21 -7.45 -10.11
C THR A 224 17.46 -8.66 -9.57
N THR A 225 17.88 -9.24 -8.44
CA THR A 225 17.08 -10.21 -7.67
C THR A 225 16.44 -9.56 -6.44
N VAL A 226 15.52 -10.26 -5.75
CA VAL A 226 14.96 -9.79 -4.47
C VAL A 226 16.06 -9.66 -3.42
N GLU A 227 17.03 -10.58 -3.38
CA GLU A 227 18.15 -10.52 -2.43
C GLU A 227 19.02 -9.29 -2.65
N ASP A 228 19.34 -8.95 -3.90
CA ASP A 228 20.17 -7.80 -4.24
C ASP A 228 19.47 -6.45 -3.99
N MET A 229 18.13 -6.46 -3.83
CA MET A 229 17.38 -5.26 -3.43
C MET A 229 17.43 -4.99 -1.93
N TYR A 230 17.88 -5.94 -1.11
CA TYR A 230 18.01 -5.77 0.34
C TYR A 230 19.28 -5.00 0.68
N VAL A 231 19.17 -4.02 1.60
CA VAL A 231 20.33 -3.29 2.12
C VAL A 231 20.61 -3.70 3.57
N PRO A 232 21.76 -4.35 3.86
CA PRO A 232 22.04 -4.97 5.15
C PRO A 232 22.56 -3.95 6.17
N TYR A 233 21.69 -3.02 6.59
CA TYR A 233 22.00 -2.15 7.73
C TYR A 233 22.25 -2.97 9.01
N VAL A 234 23.29 -2.62 9.78
CA VAL A 234 23.71 -3.34 11.00
C VAL A 234 22.53 -3.53 11.97
N ARG A 235 21.74 -2.48 12.16
CA ARG A 235 20.43 -2.56 12.80
C ARG A 235 19.37 -2.64 11.69
N PRO A 236 18.56 -3.70 11.63
CA PRO A 236 17.50 -3.83 10.64
C PRO A 236 16.50 -2.67 10.70
N GLN A 237 16.31 -2.01 9.56
CA GLN A 237 15.50 -0.80 9.37
C GLN A 237 14.82 -0.85 7.99
N GLU A 238 13.92 0.11 7.69
CA GLU A 238 13.37 0.23 6.33
C GLU A 238 14.50 0.44 5.31
N ASN A 239 14.48 -0.32 4.22
CA ASN A 239 15.51 -0.29 3.18
C ASN A 239 14.93 -0.65 1.80
N GLY A 240 15.72 -0.47 0.75
CA GLY A 240 15.45 -0.99 -0.60
C GLY A 240 14.45 -0.18 -1.43
N HIS A 241 14.07 1.03 -0.99
CA HIS A 241 13.08 1.84 -1.71
C HIS A 241 13.58 2.33 -3.09
N ARG A 242 12.66 2.41 -4.06
CA ARG A 242 12.89 2.89 -5.43
C ARG A 242 11.86 3.95 -5.79
N THR A 243 12.27 5.22 -5.79
CA THR A 243 11.40 6.33 -6.19
C THR A 243 11.24 6.40 -7.71
N ASP A 244 10.22 7.14 -8.16
CA ASP A 244 9.93 7.38 -9.58
C ASP A 244 9.77 6.11 -10.45
N THR A 245 9.48 4.96 -9.86
CA THR A 245 9.22 3.72 -10.59
C THR A 245 7.93 3.84 -11.40
N ARG A 246 7.99 3.57 -12.70
CA ARG A 246 6.85 3.59 -13.62
C ARG A 246 6.23 2.21 -13.79
N TRP A 247 7.06 1.17 -13.80
CA TRP A 247 6.64 -0.22 -13.80
C TRP A 247 7.73 -1.09 -13.16
N MET A 248 7.31 -2.23 -12.62
CA MET A 248 8.16 -3.29 -12.14
C MET A 248 7.52 -4.63 -12.52
N ALA A 249 8.34 -5.61 -12.88
CA ALA A 249 7.96 -6.97 -13.15
C ALA A 249 8.77 -7.89 -12.26
N ALA A 250 8.10 -8.87 -11.65
CA ALA A 250 8.70 -9.98 -10.94
C ALA A 250 8.47 -11.26 -11.76
N THR A 251 9.50 -12.05 -12.01
CA THR A 251 9.41 -13.28 -12.80
C THR A 251 10.12 -14.44 -12.12
N THR A 252 9.75 -15.66 -12.49
CA THR A 252 10.45 -16.86 -12.06
C THR A 252 11.82 -16.97 -12.75
N HIS A 253 12.68 -17.86 -12.27
CA HIS A 253 13.85 -18.27 -13.05
C HIS A 253 13.37 -18.94 -14.36
N SER A 254 14.02 -18.59 -15.46
CA SER A 254 13.82 -19.22 -16.78
C SER A 254 14.49 -20.59 -16.80
#